data_AF-A0A4Z0L9T0-F1
#
_entry.id   AF-A0A4Z0L9T0-F1
#
_cell.length_a   1.000
_cell.length_b   1.000
_cell.length_c   1.000
_cell.angle_alpha   90.00
_cell.angle_beta   90.00
_cell.angle_gamma   90.00
#
_symmetry.space_group_name_H-M   'P 1'
#
loop_
_entity.id
_entity.type
_entity.pdbx_description
1 polymer ?
#
loop_
_entity_poly.entity_id
_entity_poly.type
_entity_poly.pdbx_seq_one_letter_code
_entity_poly.pdbx_strand_id
1 'polypeptide(L)'
;MLLEKGREVLHTVRELEKQAIKLHEGWENELVIGVDDTFPFSLLAPLIDAFYQRHSVTRLKFVNGGLGGSCQTLTQGRADIIVGAMRAPPPDTGFGFARLGDLELVFAVAPHHPLVHEEEPLSRQTIKRFRAIVVGDSVHSSRSIGSELLDAQE
;
A
#
# COMPACT_ATOMS: atom_id res chain seq x y z
N MET A 1 -16.58 6.18 -17.75
CA MET A 1 -18.01 5.75 -17.87
C MET A 1 -18.21 4.30 -18.30
N LEU A 2 -17.92 3.86 -19.54
CA LEU A 2 -18.10 2.44 -19.92
C LEU A 2 -17.10 1.50 -19.20
N LEU A 3 -15.87 1.96 -19.00
CA LEU A 3 -14.83 1.21 -18.29
C LEU A 3 -15.06 1.15 -16.77
N GLU A 4 -15.68 2.15 -16.14
CA GLU A 4 -16.13 2.06 -14.74
C GLU A 4 -17.18 0.96 -14.59
N LYS A 5 -18.24 1.02 -15.40
CA LYS A 5 -19.35 0.06 -15.32
C LYS A 5 -18.90 -1.36 -15.62
N GLY A 6 -17.95 -1.55 -16.54
CA GLY A 6 -17.34 -2.86 -16.80
C GLY A 6 -16.57 -3.41 -15.61
N ARG A 7 -15.86 -2.55 -14.85
CA ARG A 7 -15.16 -2.97 -13.62
C ARG A 7 -16.11 -3.33 -12.49
N GLU A 8 -17.19 -2.56 -12.33
CA GLU A 8 -18.21 -2.80 -11.32
C GLU A 8 -18.89 -4.17 -11.53
N VAL A 9 -19.28 -4.50 -12.76
CA VAL A 9 -19.85 -5.82 -13.09
C VAL A 9 -18.85 -6.94 -12.82
N LEU A 10 -17.59 -6.78 -13.22
CA LEU A 10 -16.54 -7.77 -12.97
C LEU A 10 -16.29 -7.97 -11.47
N HIS A 11 -16.37 -6.90 -10.68
CA HIS A 11 -16.26 -6.98 -9.23
C HIS A 11 -17.43 -7.78 -8.63
N THR A 12 -18.68 -7.46 -9.02
CA THR A 12 -19.86 -8.21 -8.56
C THR A 12 -19.79 -9.69 -8.91
N VAL A 13 -19.32 -10.03 -10.12
CA VAL A 13 -19.15 -11.44 -10.54
C VAL A 13 -18.13 -12.17 -9.65
N ARG A 14 -16.99 -11.54 -9.34
CA ARG A 14 -16.00 -12.13 -8.44
C ARG A 14 -16.52 -12.32 -7.02
N GLU A 15 -17.30 -11.37 -6.50
CA GLU A 15 -17.90 -11.51 -5.18
C GLU A 15 -18.93 -12.65 -5.12
N LEU A 16 -19.73 -12.83 -6.17
CA LEU A 16 -20.64 -13.98 -6.29
C LEU A 16 -19.89 -15.31 -6.40
N GLU A 17 -18.80 -15.35 -7.16
CA GLU A 17 -17.93 -16.52 -7.27
C GLU A 17 -17.32 -16.89 -5.91
N LYS A 18 -16.81 -15.89 -5.17
CA LYS A 18 -16.32 -16.08 -3.79
C LYS A 18 -17.42 -16.61 -2.86
N GLN A 19 -18.64 -16.10 -2.96
CA GLN A 19 -19.78 -16.57 -2.14
C GLN A 19 -20.20 -18.00 -2.49
N ALA A 20 -20.20 -18.37 -3.77
CA ALA A 20 -20.50 -19.73 -4.22
C ALA A 20 -19.45 -20.75 -3.74
N ILE A 21 -18.16 -20.35 -3.76
CA ILE A 21 -17.04 -21.18 -3.27
C ILE A 21 -17.11 -21.36 -1.75
N LYS A 22 -17.54 -20.34 -1.00
CA LYS A 22 -17.75 -20.42 0.46
C LYS A 22 -18.78 -21.49 0.87
N LEU A 23 -19.68 -21.87 -0.02
CA LEU A 23 -20.80 -22.77 0.28
C LEU A 23 -20.44 -24.27 0.26
N HIS A 24 -19.31 -24.66 -0.35
CA HIS A 24 -19.05 -26.10 -0.60
C HIS A 24 -18.14 -26.81 0.40
N GLU A 25 -17.25 -26.14 1.14
CA GLU A 25 -16.41 -26.83 2.15
C GLU A 25 -15.76 -25.89 3.19
N GLY A 26 -16.16 -24.62 3.23
CA GLY A 26 -15.79 -23.72 4.30
C GLY A 26 -14.29 -23.41 4.41
N TRP A 27 -13.67 -22.82 3.38
CA TRP A 27 -12.77 -21.65 3.46
C TRP A 27 -12.11 -21.40 2.10
N GLU A 28 -11.72 -20.15 1.83
CA GLU A 28 -11.19 -19.70 0.53
C GLU A 28 -9.92 -20.45 0.12
N ASN A 29 -9.80 -20.76 -1.17
CA ASN A 29 -8.65 -21.49 -1.74
C ASN A 29 -7.37 -20.63 -1.76
N GLU A 30 -7.52 -19.30 -1.73
CA GLU A 30 -6.43 -18.32 -1.78
C GLU A 30 -6.88 -17.00 -1.14
N LEU A 31 -6.06 -16.42 -0.26
CA LEU A 31 -6.20 -15.06 0.28
C LEU A 31 -5.09 -14.19 -0.30
N VAL A 32 -5.47 -13.16 -1.08
CA VAL A 32 -4.52 -12.29 -1.77
C VAL A 32 -4.27 -11.02 -0.96
N ILE A 33 -3.04 -10.86 -0.49
CA ILE A 33 -2.60 -9.74 0.36
C ILE A 33 -1.67 -8.85 -0.46
N GLY A 34 -2.10 -7.62 -0.74
CA GLY A 34 -1.22 -6.59 -1.27
C GLY A 34 -0.38 -5.98 -0.16
N VAL A 35 0.93 -5.96 -0.32
CA VAL A 35 1.86 -5.36 0.66
C VAL A 35 2.52 -4.15 0.02
N ASP A 36 2.38 -3.00 0.66
CA ASP A 36 3.05 -1.77 0.24
C ASP A 36 4.56 -1.87 0.43
N ASP A 37 5.33 -1.31 -0.50
CA ASP A 37 6.80 -1.36 -0.47
C ASP A 37 7.40 -0.68 0.78
N THR A 38 6.65 0.21 1.42
CA THR A 38 7.04 0.86 2.69
C THR A 38 6.79 -0.02 3.91
N PHE A 39 6.01 -1.09 3.79
CA PHE A 39 5.71 -1.99 4.89
C PHE A 39 6.81 -3.05 5.06
N PRO A 40 7.39 -3.20 6.26
CA PRO A 40 8.42 -4.22 6.51
C PRO A 40 7.81 -5.62 6.47
N PHE A 41 7.96 -6.31 5.34
CA PHE A 41 7.41 -7.66 5.11
C PHE A 41 7.81 -8.67 6.20
N SER A 42 8.97 -8.50 6.82
CA SER A 42 9.44 -9.35 7.92
C SER A 42 8.48 -9.39 9.11
N LEU A 43 7.66 -8.35 9.33
CA LEU A 43 6.64 -8.34 10.38
C LEU A 43 5.48 -9.32 10.09
N LEU A 44 5.29 -9.74 8.84
CA LEU A 44 4.25 -10.69 8.47
C LEU A 44 4.64 -12.14 8.78
N ALA A 45 5.94 -12.46 8.85
CA ALA A 45 6.41 -13.84 9.07
C ALA A 45 5.74 -14.53 10.28
N PRO A 46 5.75 -13.97 11.51
CA PRO A 46 5.07 -14.61 12.64
C PRO A 46 3.55 -14.68 12.47
N LEU A 47 2.95 -13.75 11.72
CA LEU A 47 1.50 -13.75 11.45
C LEU A 47 1.12 -14.84 10.44
N ILE A 48 1.97 -15.12 9.46
CA ILE A 48 1.83 -16.22 8.50
C ILE A 48 1.83 -17.55 9.23
N ASP A 49 2.79 -17.75 10.15
CA ASP A 49 2.86 -18.98 10.95
C ASP A 49 1.60 -19.14 11.82
N ALA A 50 1.18 -18.07 12.51
CA ALA A 50 -0.03 -18.08 13.32
C ALA A 50 -1.30 -18.32 12.49
N PHE A 51 -1.36 -17.82 11.26
CA PHE A 51 -2.45 -18.07 10.33
C PHE A 51 -2.53 -19.55 9.97
N TYR A 52 -1.41 -20.16 9.57
CA TYR A 52 -1.37 -21.57 9.16
C TYR A 52 -1.61 -22.57 10.28
N GLN A 53 -1.36 -22.19 11.54
CA GLN A 53 -1.75 -22.99 12.71
C GLN A 53 -3.27 -23.15 12.84
N ARG A 54 -4.04 -22.19 12.32
CA ARG A 54 -5.51 -22.16 12.43
C ARG A 54 -6.23 -22.49 11.12
N HIS A 55 -5.57 -22.21 10.00
CA HIS A 55 -6.13 -22.26 8.65
C HIS A 55 -5.15 -22.95 7.69
N SER A 56 -5.01 -24.26 7.84
CA SER A 56 -3.97 -25.05 7.15
C SER A 56 -4.19 -25.24 5.65
N VAL A 57 -5.41 -25.00 5.14
CA VAL A 57 -5.79 -25.23 3.74
C VAL A 57 -5.80 -23.97 2.87
N THR A 58 -5.84 -22.79 3.47
CA THR A 58 -5.92 -21.51 2.73
C THR A 58 -4.54 -21.07 2.26
N ARG A 59 -4.37 -20.84 0.96
CA ARG A 59 -3.12 -20.32 0.40
C ARG A 59 -3.01 -18.81 0.65
N LEU A 60 -1.92 -18.35 1.25
CA LEU A 60 -1.60 -16.92 1.28
C LEU A 60 -0.82 -16.55 0.02
N LYS A 61 -1.29 -15.51 -0.69
CA LYS A 61 -0.59 -14.95 -1.85
C LYS A 61 -0.27 -13.50 -1.61
N PHE A 62 1.00 -13.15 -1.72
CA PHE A 62 1.46 -11.79 -1.57
C PHE A 62 1.69 -11.16 -2.94
N VAL A 63 1.18 -9.95 -3.14
CA VAL A 63 1.41 -9.16 -4.35
C VAL A 63 1.98 -7.81 -3.95
N ASN A 64 2.88 -7.25 -4.76
CA ASN A 64 3.34 -5.88 -4.52
C ASN A 64 2.16 -4.92 -4.67
N GLY A 65 1.80 -4.26 -3.57
CA GLY A 65 0.94 -3.10 -3.59
C GLY A 65 1.82 -1.90 -3.87
N GLY A 66 2.03 -1.53 -5.14
CA GLY A 66 2.77 -0.30 -5.41
C GLY A 66 2.16 0.88 -4.64
N LEU A 67 3.02 1.80 -4.18
CA LEU A 67 2.63 3.10 -3.64
C LEU A 67 1.51 3.68 -4.52
N GLY A 68 0.40 4.12 -3.90
CA GLY A 68 -0.74 4.74 -4.60
C GLY A 68 -1.72 3.81 -5.33
N GLY A 69 -1.34 2.57 -5.65
CA GLY A 69 -2.18 1.60 -6.37
C GLY A 69 -3.05 0.69 -5.51
N SER A 70 -2.92 0.80 -4.19
CA SER A 70 -3.42 -0.21 -3.25
C SER A 70 -4.95 -0.27 -3.17
N CYS A 71 -5.63 0.88 -3.09
CA CYS A 71 -7.11 0.93 -3.14
C CYS A 71 -7.66 0.44 -4.48
N GLN A 72 -7.02 0.78 -5.60
CA GLN A 72 -7.48 0.34 -6.92
C GLN A 72 -7.38 -1.18 -7.06
N THR A 73 -6.38 -1.79 -6.43
CA THR A 73 -6.18 -3.25 -6.42
C THR A 73 -7.28 -3.97 -5.64
N LEU A 74 -7.78 -3.37 -4.55
CA LEU A 74 -8.99 -3.83 -3.84
C LEU A 74 -10.24 -3.68 -4.72
N THR A 75 -10.50 -2.50 -5.29
CA THR A 75 -11.68 -2.25 -6.13
C THR A 75 -11.72 -3.17 -7.36
N GLN A 76 -10.56 -3.49 -7.93
CA GLN A 76 -10.46 -4.40 -9.07
C GLN A 76 -10.50 -5.87 -8.66
N GLY A 77 -10.63 -6.20 -7.36
CA GLY A 77 -10.63 -7.56 -6.82
C GLY A 77 -9.35 -8.33 -7.13
N ARG A 78 -8.20 -7.63 -7.18
CA ARG A 78 -6.87 -8.23 -7.37
C ARG A 78 -6.14 -8.47 -6.05
N ALA A 79 -6.63 -7.87 -4.96
CA ALA A 79 -6.25 -8.16 -3.59
C ALA A 79 -7.52 -8.18 -2.73
N ASP A 80 -7.51 -8.96 -1.67
CA ASP A 80 -8.56 -9.02 -0.66
C ASP A 80 -8.24 -8.12 0.54
N ILE A 81 -6.93 -7.98 0.87
CA ILE A 81 -6.43 -7.13 1.94
C ILE A 81 -5.23 -6.33 1.43
N ILE A 82 -5.09 -5.10 1.90
CA ILE A 82 -3.87 -4.30 1.74
C ILE A 82 -3.24 -4.06 3.11
N VAL A 83 -1.92 -4.25 3.19
CA VAL A 83 -1.09 -3.91 4.34
C VAL A 83 -0.12 -2.80 3.94
N GLY A 84 0.01 -1.78 4.79
CA GLY A 84 0.90 -0.63 4.54
C GLY A 84 0.24 0.53 3.78
N ALA A 85 -1.09 0.54 3.64
CA ALA A 85 -1.79 1.71 3.11
C ALA A 85 -1.56 2.94 4.01
N MET A 86 -0.84 3.93 3.50
CA MET A 86 -0.50 5.15 4.26
C MET A 86 -1.69 6.09 4.50
N ARG A 87 -2.76 5.94 3.71
CA ARG A 87 -3.97 6.78 3.81
C ARG A 87 -5.20 5.88 3.91
N ALA A 88 -6.13 6.29 4.76
CA ALA A 88 -7.45 5.67 4.82
C ALA A 88 -8.13 5.77 3.44
N PRO A 89 -8.85 4.72 3.01
CA PRO A 89 -9.65 4.80 1.79
C PRO A 89 -10.76 5.85 1.95
N PRO A 90 -11.25 6.43 0.84
CA PRO A 90 -12.43 7.30 0.89
C PRO A 90 -13.62 6.61 1.58
N PRO A 91 -14.49 7.38 2.29
CA PRO A 91 -15.56 6.82 3.14
C PRO A 91 -16.53 5.89 2.39
N ASP A 92 -16.75 6.12 1.10
CA ASP A 92 -17.77 5.43 0.30
C ASP A 92 -17.23 4.23 -0.49
N THR A 93 -16.05 3.72 -0.14
CA THR A 93 -15.44 2.58 -0.84
C THR A 93 -15.99 1.22 -0.42
N GLY A 94 -16.65 1.12 0.72
CA GLY A 94 -17.14 -0.14 1.29
C GLY A 94 -16.04 -1.04 1.89
N PHE A 95 -14.77 -0.59 1.89
CA PHE A 95 -13.67 -1.33 2.49
C PHE A 95 -13.50 -1.02 3.98
N GLY A 96 -13.21 -2.05 4.77
CA GLY A 96 -12.76 -1.88 6.14
C GLY A 96 -11.35 -1.28 6.19
N PHE A 97 -11.10 -0.43 7.18
CA PHE A 97 -9.78 0.15 7.42
C PHE A 97 -9.43 0.07 8.91
N ALA A 98 -8.22 -0.40 9.21
CA ALA A 98 -7.70 -0.52 10.57
C ALA A 98 -6.26 -0.02 10.62
N ARG A 99 -5.97 0.84 11.59
CA ARG A 99 -4.61 1.34 11.83
C ARG A 99 -3.75 0.25 12.45
N LEU A 100 -2.63 -0.07 11.80
CA LEU A 100 -1.64 -1.03 12.31
C LEU A 100 -0.56 -0.38 13.18
N GLY A 101 -0.22 0.88 12.90
CA GLY A 101 0.84 1.61 13.59
C GLY A 101 1.19 2.89 12.87
N ASP A 102 2.32 3.49 13.26
CA ASP A 102 2.91 4.65 12.59
C ASP A 102 4.15 4.23 11.81
N LEU A 103 4.32 4.82 10.64
CA LEU A 103 5.55 4.74 9.86
C LEU A 103 6.17 6.14 9.83
N GLU A 104 7.36 6.27 10.39
CA GLU A 104 8.12 7.52 10.36
C GLU A 104 8.91 7.62 9.05
N LEU A 105 8.69 8.71 8.32
CA LEU A 105 9.49 9.06 7.15
C LEU A 105 10.58 10.06 7.56
N VAL A 106 11.83 9.66 7.39
CA VAL A 106 12.99 10.49 7.71
C VAL A 106 13.65 11.03 6.44
N PHE A 107 14.13 12.28 6.49
CA PHE A 107 14.99 12.82 5.46
C PHE A 107 16.41 12.29 5.67
N ALA A 108 16.92 11.52 4.72
CA ALA A 108 18.23 10.89 4.82
C ALA A 108 19.18 11.43 3.74
N VAL A 109 20.43 11.61 4.13
CA VAL A 109 21.54 11.98 3.23
C VAL A 109 22.69 10.99 3.41
N ALA A 110 23.55 10.87 2.40
CA ALA A 110 24.76 10.08 2.55
C ALA A 110 25.66 10.68 3.66
N PRO A 111 26.43 9.87 4.42
CA PRO A 111 27.30 10.39 5.49
C PRO A 111 28.34 11.43 5.03
N HIS A 112 28.66 11.44 3.74
CA HIS A 112 29.59 12.38 3.10
C HIS A 112 28.87 13.51 2.34
N HIS A 113 27.56 13.68 2.54
CA HIS A 113 26.78 14.70 1.87
C HIS A 113 26.99 16.07 2.53
N PRO A 114 27.11 17.18 1.76
CA PRO A 114 27.37 18.52 2.33
C PRO A 114 26.35 18.98 3.38
N LEU A 115 25.09 18.54 3.26
CA LEU A 115 24.03 18.87 4.23
C LEU A 115 24.31 18.37 5.66
N VAL A 116 25.24 17.42 5.86
CA VAL A 116 25.63 16.95 7.21
C VAL A 116 26.32 18.05 8.02
N HIS A 117 26.82 19.11 7.38
CA HIS A 117 27.51 20.23 8.03
C HIS A 117 26.67 21.51 8.13
N GLU A 118 25.43 21.49 7.64
CA GLU A 118 24.53 22.63 7.73
C GLU A 118 23.85 22.65 9.11
N GLU A 119 23.49 23.83 9.60
CA GLU A 119 22.75 23.94 10.86
C GLU A 119 21.33 23.37 10.72
N GLU A 120 20.93 22.55 11.70
CA GLU A 120 19.58 22.03 11.80
C GLU A 120 18.64 23.02 12.52
N PRO A 121 17.36 23.09 12.13
CA PRO A 121 16.71 22.31 11.07
C PRO A 121 17.07 22.83 9.67
N LEU A 122 17.31 21.90 8.74
CA LEU A 122 17.65 22.24 7.36
C LEU A 122 16.55 23.06 6.70
N SER A 123 16.90 24.25 6.21
CA SER A 123 15.96 25.06 5.45
C SER A 123 15.67 24.44 4.08
N ARG A 124 14.47 24.67 3.54
CA ARG A 124 14.14 24.24 2.17
C ARG A 124 15.05 24.82 1.10
N GLN A 125 15.44 26.08 1.27
CA GLN A 125 16.35 26.74 0.35
C GLN A 125 17.72 26.05 0.35
N THR A 126 18.13 25.48 1.49
CA THR A 126 19.35 24.67 1.60
C THR A 126 19.18 23.33 0.91
N ILE A 127 18.08 22.61 1.18
CA ILE A 127 17.80 21.29 0.57
C ILE A 127 17.71 21.38 -0.96
N LYS A 128 17.00 22.39 -1.50
CA LYS A 128 16.79 22.58 -2.95
C LYS A 128 18.07 22.84 -3.75
N ARG A 129 19.20 23.14 -3.08
CA ARG A 129 20.51 23.28 -3.74
C ARG A 129 21.09 21.93 -4.17
N PHE A 130 20.58 20.82 -3.64
CA PHE A 130 21.09 19.48 -3.87
C PHE A 130 20.08 18.62 -4.62
N ARG A 131 20.59 17.62 -5.34
CA ARG A 131 19.75 16.66 -6.05
C ARG A 131 19.06 15.74 -5.04
N ALA A 132 17.73 15.73 -5.05
CA ALA A 132 16.94 14.75 -4.31
C ALA A 132 16.71 13.49 -5.16
N ILE A 133 16.73 12.33 -4.50
CA ILE A 133 16.24 11.08 -5.06
C ILE A 133 14.92 10.78 -4.35
N VAL A 134 13.87 10.56 -5.12
CA VAL A 134 12.53 10.24 -4.61
C VAL A 134 12.06 8.95 -5.25
N VAL A 135 11.45 8.09 -4.45
CA VAL A 135 10.76 6.91 -4.98
C VAL A 135 9.47 7.39 -5.62
N GLY A 136 9.32 7.15 -6.93
CA GLY A 136 8.14 7.54 -7.69
C GLY A 136 6.96 6.61 -7.40
N ASP A 137 5.77 7.19 -7.37
CA ASP A 137 4.52 6.43 -7.39
C ASP A 137 4.16 6.12 -8.85
N SER A 138 3.86 4.85 -9.14
CA SER A 138 3.64 4.37 -10.51
C SER A 138 2.20 4.55 -11.00
N VAL A 139 1.24 4.91 -10.13
CA VAL A 139 -0.18 4.82 -10.48
C VAL A 139 -0.81 6.17 -10.81
N HIS A 140 -0.24 7.28 -10.35
CA HIS A 140 -0.66 8.61 -10.80
C HIS A 140 0.53 9.56 -10.87
N SER A 141 0.64 10.36 -11.94
CA SER A 141 1.60 11.47 -12.03
C SER A 141 1.30 12.61 -11.03
N SER A 142 0.44 12.37 -10.04
CA SER A 142 0.17 13.26 -8.93
C SER A 142 1.17 12.97 -7.82
N ARG A 143 2.10 13.92 -7.63
CA ARG A 143 2.95 14.13 -6.44
C ARG A 143 3.17 12.89 -5.57
N SER A 144 4.31 12.25 -5.73
CA SER A 144 4.78 11.28 -4.72
C SER A 144 4.95 11.99 -3.37
N ILE A 145 4.84 11.24 -2.27
CA ILE A 145 5.05 11.78 -0.91
C ILE A 145 6.41 12.47 -0.80
N GLY A 146 7.42 11.97 -1.52
CA GLY A 146 8.73 12.61 -1.64
C GLY A 146 8.68 13.95 -2.41
N SER A 147 7.83 14.08 -3.42
CA SER A 147 7.58 15.35 -4.12
C SER A 147 6.86 16.35 -3.22
N GLU A 148 5.92 15.92 -2.36
CA GLU A 148 5.25 16.81 -1.41
C GLU A 148 6.21 17.37 -0.34
N LEU A 149 7.20 16.60 0.12
CA LEU A 149 8.25 17.16 0.99
C LEU A 149 9.04 18.28 0.29
N LEU A 150 9.26 18.15 -1.02
CA LEU A 150 9.95 19.15 -1.85
C LEU A 150 9.02 20.34 -2.22
N ASP A 151 7.71 20.11 -2.31
CA ASP A 151 6.73 21.07 -2.83
C ASP A 151 5.85 21.75 -1.76
N ALA A 152 5.51 21.12 -0.63
CA ALA A 152 4.42 21.52 0.29
C ALA A 152 4.78 22.51 1.42
N GLN A 153 5.66 23.47 1.17
CA GLN A 153 5.86 24.68 2.00
C GLN A 153 6.12 25.80 1.01
N GLU A 154 5.04 26.22 0.37
CA GLU A 154 4.81 27.62 0.01
C GLU A 154 3.92 28.24 1.08
#